data_AF-T1F2L9-F1
#
_entry.id   AF-T1F2L9-F1
#
_cell.length_a   1.000
_cell.length_b   1.000
_cell.length_c   1.000
_cell.angle_alpha   90.00
_cell.angle_beta   90.00
_cell.angle_gamma   90.00
#
_symmetry.space_group_name_H-M   'P 1'
#
loop_
_entity.id
_entity.type
_entity.pdbx_description
1 polymer ?
#
loop_
_entity_poly.entity_id
_entity_poly.type
_entity_poly.pdbx_seq_one_letter_code
_entity_poly.pdbx_strand_id
1 'polypeptide(L)'
;MTLDLKRFSKDSHDIQVINALSEAPNLNDSQNARAIESPNLMAVSKKNIVTLEAPSSTSVTANNVNINAVNDGNDLQINSFDPNNLNGEAQPIDEIVNGFRTCLRYFLPPNWHMDKETVSSLDNIQLSRFPLEDFFDQYEKGLKKLISSFQQDAQQSSHRLSFVRKMVAKLLKTINEDFEIDPECDSEEVDNLLELCLQQALAHARSSNNAA
;
A
#
# COMPACT_ATOMS: atom_id res chain seq x y z
N MET A 1 -26.34 -19.69 34.66
CA MET A 1 -26.33 -20.76 33.63
C MET A 1 -24.97 -21.43 33.68
N THR A 2 -24.93 -22.66 34.17
CA THR A 2 -23.69 -23.44 34.33
C THR A 2 -23.55 -24.30 33.08
N LEU A 3 -22.51 -24.06 32.27
CA LEU A 3 -22.21 -24.92 31.13
C LEU A 3 -21.65 -26.25 31.65
N ASP A 4 -22.39 -27.33 31.45
CA ASP A 4 -21.99 -28.67 31.88
C ASP A 4 -20.94 -29.25 30.93
N LEU A 5 -19.66 -29.06 31.28
CA LEU A 5 -18.50 -29.52 30.52
C LEU A 5 -18.29 -31.05 30.56
N LYS A 6 -19.17 -31.82 31.23
CA LYS A 6 -19.01 -33.28 31.36
C LYS A 6 -19.35 -34.09 30.12
N ARG A 7 -19.79 -33.47 29.02
CA ARG A 7 -20.05 -34.18 27.75
C ARG A 7 -18.80 -34.46 26.91
N PHE A 8 -17.62 -34.05 27.36
CA PHE A 8 -16.36 -34.20 26.61
C PHE A 8 -15.63 -35.55 26.79
N SER A 9 -16.22 -36.56 27.42
CA SER A 9 -15.55 -37.85 27.58
C SER A 9 -16.51 -39.04 27.59
N LYS A 10 -16.93 -39.47 26.41
CA LYS A 10 -17.03 -40.89 26.04
C LYS A 10 -17.46 -41.02 24.59
N ASP A 11 -16.98 -42.09 23.98
CA ASP A 11 -17.34 -42.60 22.66
C ASP A 11 -16.50 -42.01 21.52
N SER A 12 -15.24 -42.44 21.57
CA SER A 12 -14.47 -42.79 20.38
C SER A 12 -15.29 -43.73 19.50
N HIS A 13 -15.32 -43.39 18.20
CA HIS A 13 -15.79 -44.13 17.01
C HIS A 13 -16.89 -43.34 16.29
N ASP A 14 -16.49 -42.28 15.58
CA ASP A 14 -17.06 -41.81 14.30
C ASP A 14 -16.55 -40.40 13.96
N ILE A 15 -15.31 -40.30 13.49
CA ILE A 15 -14.88 -39.17 12.64
C ILE A 15 -14.33 -39.78 11.35
N GLN A 16 -15.24 -40.12 10.45
CA GLN A 16 -14.95 -40.38 9.04
C GLN A 16 -15.78 -39.46 8.16
N VAL A 17 -15.56 -38.14 8.22
CA VAL A 17 -15.90 -37.24 7.09
C VAL A 17 -14.93 -36.04 7.08
N ILE A 18 -13.65 -36.27 6.77
CA ILE A 18 -12.79 -35.24 6.18
C ILE A 18 -11.99 -35.91 5.07
N ASN A 19 -12.64 -36.14 3.93
CA ASN A 19 -11.99 -36.54 2.68
C ASN A 19 -12.90 -36.19 1.50
N ALA A 20 -13.14 -34.90 1.29
CA ALA A 20 -13.67 -34.36 0.03
C ALA A 20 -13.38 -32.87 -0.02
N LEU A 21 -12.20 -32.51 -0.54
CA LEU A 21 -11.78 -31.26 -1.19
C LEU A 21 -10.23 -31.21 -1.22
N SER A 22 -9.62 -32.32 -1.64
CA SER A 22 -8.24 -32.35 -2.12
C SER A 22 -8.28 -32.24 -3.64
N GLU A 23 -8.39 -31.01 -4.12
CA GLU A 23 -8.05 -30.67 -5.51
C GLU A 23 -7.55 -29.23 -5.53
N ALA A 24 -6.36 -29.04 -4.97
CA ALA A 24 -5.56 -27.84 -5.23
C ALA A 24 -4.81 -28.05 -6.57
N PRO A 25 -4.79 -27.06 -7.48
CA PRO A 25 -3.92 -27.14 -8.64
C PRO A 25 -2.45 -27.11 -8.21
N ASN A 26 -1.72 -28.12 -8.65
CA ASN A 26 -0.28 -28.26 -8.49
C ASN A 26 0.44 -27.12 -9.25
N LEU A 27 1.08 -26.22 -8.53
CA LEU A 27 1.98 -25.18 -9.06
C LEU A 27 3.37 -25.41 -8.45
N ASN A 28 4.04 -26.45 -8.95
CA ASN A 28 5.44 -26.68 -8.70
C ASN A 28 6.21 -26.39 -10.00
N ASP A 29 6.46 -25.10 -10.25
CA ASP A 29 7.46 -24.61 -11.21
C ASP A 29 7.74 -23.11 -10.97
N SER A 30 8.66 -22.82 -10.03
CA SER A 30 9.58 -21.68 -10.13
C SER A 30 10.53 -21.66 -8.92
N GLN A 31 11.58 -22.47 -9.01
CA GLN A 31 12.82 -22.13 -8.34
C GLN A 31 13.48 -20.94 -9.07
N ASN A 32 13.17 -19.70 -8.68
CA ASN A 32 14.10 -18.58 -8.79
C ASN A 32 13.68 -17.36 -7.96
N ALA A 33 13.68 -17.47 -6.63
CA ALA A 33 13.61 -16.30 -5.76
C ALA A 33 15.04 -15.85 -5.41
N ARG A 34 15.60 -14.95 -6.21
CA ARG A 34 16.73 -14.11 -5.76
C ARG A 34 16.24 -13.27 -4.59
N ALA A 35 16.94 -13.36 -3.46
CA ALA A 35 16.80 -12.43 -2.35
C ALA A 35 17.02 -11.00 -2.86
N ILE A 36 15.97 -10.18 -2.82
CA ILE A 36 16.10 -8.73 -2.93
C ILE A 36 16.15 -8.23 -1.49
N GLU A 37 17.32 -7.76 -1.09
CA GLU A 37 17.53 -7.09 0.19
C GLU A 37 16.52 -5.95 0.36
N SER A 38 15.82 -5.97 1.48
CA SER A 38 14.89 -4.92 1.92
C SER A 38 15.62 -3.59 2.07
N PRO A 39 15.16 -2.50 1.42
CA PRO A 39 15.48 -1.17 1.91
C PRO A 39 14.62 -0.89 3.15
N ASN A 40 15.32 -0.56 4.22
CA ASN A 40 14.84 -0.16 5.54
C ASN A 40 13.66 0.85 5.44
N LEU A 41 12.43 0.42 5.73
CA LEU A 41 11.30 1.33 5.94
C LEU A 41 11.38 1.88 7.37
N MET A 42 11.78 3.14 7.51
CA MET A 42 11.46 3.89 8.73
C MET A 42 9.94 3.88 8.93
N ALA A 43 9.52 3.51 10.14
CA ALA A 43 8.13 3.41 10.56
C ALA A 43 7.36 4.71 10.30
N VAL A 44 6.43 4.69 9.35
CA VAL A 44 5.44 5.75 9.18
C VAL A 44 4.24 5.44 10.08
N SER A 45 4.06 6.28 11.10
CA SER A 45 2.86 6.31 11.94
C SER A 45 1.60 6.53 11.11
N LYS A 46 0.60 5.68 11.34
CA LYS A 46 -0.75 5.80 10.79
C LYS A 46 -1.37 7.16 11.17
N LYS A 47 -1.58 8.06 10.21
CA LYS A 47 -2.53 9.18 10.32
C LYS A 47 -3.19 9.47 8.97
N ASN A 48 -4.53 9.38 8.98
CA ASN A 48 -5.57 9.88 8.06
C ASN A 48 -5.27 10.01 6.55
N ILE A 49 -5.95 9.17 5.77
CA ILE A 49 -6.20 9.38 4.34
C ILE A 49 -7.23 10.50 4.20
N VAL A 50 -6.84 11.60 3.57
CA VAL A 50 -7.75 12.61 3.03
C VAL A 50 -7.90 12.35 1.54
N THR A 51 -9.14 12.14 1.08
CA THR A 51 -9.50 12.00 -0.33
C THR A 51 -9.18 13.30 -1.07
N LEU A 52 -8.27 13.24 -2.05
CA LEU A 52 -8.01 14.34 -2.97
C LEU A 52 -8.83 14.11 -4.25
N GLU A 53 -9.90 14.90 -4.42
CA GLU A 53 -10.57 15.05 -5.72
C GLU A 53 -9.68 15.80 -6.71
N ALA A 54 -9.69 15.36 -7.97
CA ALA A 54 -8.94 15.99 -9.06
C ALA A 54 -9.68 17.23 -9.59
N PRO A 55 -9.04 18.40 -9.74
CA PRO A 55 -9.69 19.53 -10.39
C PRO A 55 -9.67 19.37 -11.92
N SER A 56 -10.87 19.49 -12.49
CA SER A 56 -11.18 19.45 -13.91
C SER A 56 -10.59 20.63 -14.68
N SER A 57 -10.24 20.40 -15.94
CA SER A 57 -9.74 21.41 -16.89
C SER A 57 -10.68 22.61 -17.01
N THR A 58 -10.18 23.81 -16.75
CA THR A 58 -10.88 25.07 -17.06
C THR A 58 -9.98 25.97 -17.90
N SER A 59 -10.42 26.24 -19.13
CA SER A 59 -9.79 27.18 -20.06
C SER A 59 -9.90 28.62 -19.54
N VAL A 60 -8.79 29.35 -19.50
CA VAL A 60 -8.78 30.77 -19.10
C VAL A 60 -9.10 31.66 -20.30
N THR A 61 -10.26 32.31 -20.25
CA THR A 61 -10.68 33.40 -21.15
C THR A 61 -9.92 34.68 -20.81
N ALA A 62 -9.44 35.37 -21.85
CA ALA A 62 -8.70 36.63 -21.75
C ALA A 62 -9.57 37.76 -21.16
N ASN A 63 -9.12 38.34 -20.04
CA ASN A 63 -9.64 39.61 -19.51
C ASN A 63 -8.62 40.73 -19.77
N ASN A 64 -9.03 41.62 -20.66
CA ASN A 64 -8.55 42.95 -20.98
C ASN A 64 -8.38 43.85 -19.74
N VAL A 65 -7.13 44.15 -19.37
CA VAL A 65 -6.77 45.13 -18.33
C VAL A 65 -6.64 46.52 -18.95
N ASN A 66 -7.42 47.46 -18.42
CA ASN A 66 -7.42 48.88 -18.76
C ASN A 66 -6.13 49.57 -18.25
N ILE A 67 -5.41 50.26 -19.13
CA ILE A 67 -4.17 50.97 -18.84
C ILE A 67 -4.50 52.40 -18.39
N ASN A 68 -4.34 52.67 -17.10
CA ASN A 68 -4.16 54.05 -16.62
C ASN A 68 -2.67 54.31 -16.45
N ALA A 69 -2.15 55.19 -17.30
CA ALA A 69 -0.78 55.66 -17.29
C ALA A 69 -0.47 56.43 -15.99
N VAL A 70 0.50 55.93 -15.22
CA VAL A 70 1.31 56.77 -14.34
C VAL A 70 2.74 56.61 -14.81
N ASN A 71 3.22 57.68 -15.41
CA ASN A 71 4.55 57.83 -15.95
C ASN A 71 5.48 58.16 -14.78
N ASP A 72 6.26 57.18 -14.32
CA ASP A 72 7.48 57.44 -13.56
C ASP A 72 8.58 56.58 -14.17
N GLY A 73 9.54 57.27 -14.79
CA GLY A 73 10.55 56.71 -15.67
C GLY A 73 11.46 55.71 -14.95
N ASN A 74 11.38 54.46 -15.38
CA ASN A 74 12.47 53.50 -15.31
C ASN A 74 12.42 52.71 -16.62
N ASP A 75 13.28 53.10 -17.57
CA ASP A 75 13.49 52.35 -18.80
C ASP A 75 13.82 50.89 -18.47
N LEU A 76 13.03 49.97 -19.01
CA LEU A 76 13.36 48.55 -19.05
C LEU A 76 14.60 48.39 -19.94
N GLN A 77 15.77 48.35 -19.33
CA GLN A 77 16.97 47.85 -19.99
C GLN A 77 16.75 46.37 -20.33
N ILE A 78 16.40 46.11 -21.58
CA ILE A 78 16.56 44.80 -22.18
C ILE A 78 18.07 44.60 -22.26
N ASN A 79 18.65 43.90 -21.28
CA ASN A 79 20.05 43.56 -21.28
C ASN A 79 20.37 42.79 -22.57
N SER A 80 21.09 43.44 -23.47
CA SER A 80 21.72 42.81 -24.62
C SER A 80 22.58 41.65 -24.12
N PHE A 81 22.31 40.44 -24.59
CA PHE A 81 23.07 39.25 -24.24
C PHE A 81 24.52 39.43 -24.74
N ASP A 82 25.42 39.78 -23.83
CA ASP A 82 26.82 40.03 -24.11
C ASP A 82 27.62 38.75 -23.77
N PRO A 83 28.10 37.97 -24.74
CA PRO A 83 28.64 36.62 -24.50
C PRO A 83 30.01 36.59 -23.78
N ASN A 84 30.54 37.74 -23.37
CA ASN A 84 31.88 37.85 -22.79
C ASN A 84 31.93 38.24 -21.29
N ASN A 85 30.78 38.32 -20.61
CA ASN A 85 30.73 38.54 -19.15
C ASN A 85 30.20 37.31 -18.40
N LEU A 86 31.00 36.23 -18.40
CA LEU A 86 30.66 34.94 -17.80
C LEU A 86 31.64 34.59 -16.68
N ASN A 87 31.59 35.29 -15.54
CA ASN A 87 32.35 34.84 -14.38
C ASN A 87 31.63 34.92 -13.03
N GLY A 88 30.29 34.87 -13.02
CA GLY A 88 29.54 34.89 -11.75
C GLY A 88 28.11 34.33 -11.72
N GLU A 89 27.43 34.10 -12.86
CA GLU A 89 25.98 33.81 -12.87
C GLU A 89 25.59 32.35 -13.23
N ALA A 90 26.55 31.42 -13.35
CA ALA A 90 26.23 30.01 -13.65
C ALA A 90 25.58 29.25 -12.46
N GLN A 91 25.66 29.80 -11.24
CA GLN A 91 25.28 29.11 -10.01
C GLN A 91 23.81 28.63 -9.97
N PRO A 92 22.79 29.43 -10.33
CA PRO A 92 21.40 28.98 -10.20
C PRO A 92 21.02 27.89 -11.21
N ILE A 93 21.61 27.94 -12.42
CA ILE A 93 21.31 26.98 -13.48
C ILE A 93 21.93 25.63 -13.16
N ASP A 94 23.18 25.61 -12.71
CA ASP A 94 23.88 24.39 -12.32
C ASP A 94 23.17 23.68 -11.14
N GLU A 95 22.66 24.45 -10.18
CA GLU A 95 21.83 23.93 -9.08
C GLU A 95 20.54 23.29 -9.58
N ILE A 96 19.82 23.93 -10.51
CA ILE A 96 18.60 23.36 -11.10
C ILE A 96 18.91 22.06 -11.85
N VAL A 97 19.96 22.05 -12.66
CA VAL A 97 20.35 20.87 -13.44
C VAL A 97 20.77 19.73 -12.52
N ASN A 98 21.49 20.02 -11.43
CA ASN A 98 21.83 19.02 -10.42
C ASN A 98 20.61 18.52 -9.63
N GLY A 99 19.68 19.42 -9.29
CA GLY A 99 18.39 19.06 -8.68
C GLY A 99 17.58 18.15 -9.60
N PHE A 100 17.59 18.43 -10.90
CA PHE A 100 16.87 17.63 -11.88
C PHE A 100 17.44 16.21 -12.03
N ARG A 101 18.77 16.05 -12.12
CA ARG A 101 19.42 14.73 -12.08
C ARG A 101 19.07 13.97 -10.80
N THR A 102 19.07 14.69 -9.67
CA THR A 102 18.70 14.12 -8.37
C THR A 102 17.26 13.61 -8.38
N CYS A 103 16.31 14.40 -8.89
CA CYS A 103 14.92 13.98 -9.05
C CYS A 103 14.80 12.73 -9.92
N LEU A 104 15.42 12.70 -11.11
CA LEU A 104 15.36 11.55 -12.00
C LEU A 104 15.99 10.29 -11.37
N ARG A 105 17.07 10.43 -10.59
CA ARG A 105 17.71 9.32 -9.86
C ARG A 105 16.79 8.72 -8.79
N TYR A 106 16.05 9.55 -8.07
CA TYR A 106 15.14 9.09 -7.01
C TYR A 106 13.86 8.47 -7.58
N PHE A 107 13.32 9.03 -8.66
CA PHE A 107 12.08 8.57 -9.29
C PHE A 107 12.30 7.59 -10.45
N LEU A 108 13.47 6.96 -10.50
CA LEU A 108 13.82 6.02 -11.57
C LEU A 108 12.86 4.82 -11.61
N PRO A 109 12.13 4.58 -12.71
CA PRO A 109 11.23 3.45 -12.84
C PRO A 109 11.95 2.10 -12.68
N PRO A 110 11.30 1.09 -12.07
CA PRO A 110 11.79 -0.28 -12.13
C PRO A 110 11.90 -0.75 -13.59
N ASN A 111 13.05 -1.31 -13.98
CA ASN A 111 13.38 -1.73 -15.35
C ASN A 111 13.56 -0.59 -16.36
N TRP A 112 13.77 0.65 -15.90
CA TRP A 112 14.24 1.70 -16.80
C TRP A 112 15.56 1.29 -17.47
N HIS A 113 15.73 1.62 -18.75
CA HIS A 113 16.87 1.19 -19.56
C HIS A 113 18.22 1.81 -19.14
N MET A 114 18.18 2.77 -18.21
CA MET A 114 19.34 3.50 -17.69
C MET A 114 19.43 3.31 -16.18
N ASP A 115 20.62 3.11 -15.65
CA ASP A 115 20.85 2.99 -14.21
C ASP A 115 20.99 4.37 -13.53
N LYS A 116 21.04 4.35 -12.18
CA LYS A 116 21.08 5.57 -11.37
C LYS A 116 22.34 6.37 -11.61
N GLU A 117 23.47 5.69 -11.79
CA GLU A 117 24.79 6.27 -12.01
C GLU A 117 24.87 6.96 -13.37
N THR A 118 24.31 6.34 -14.42
CA THR A 118 24.22 6.96 -15.74
C THR A 118 23.33 8.20 -15.70
N VAL A 119 22.17 8.15 -15.05
CA VAL A 119 21.30 9.35 -14.87
C VAL A 119 22.03 10.49 -14.14
N SER A 120 22.85 10.15 -13.14
CA SER A 120 23.59 11.15 -12.34
C SER A 120 24.75 11.78 -13.10
N SER A 121 25.24 11.13 -14.17
CA SER A 121 26.40 11.55 -14.95
C SER A 121 26.03 12.14 -16.32
N LEU A 122 24.74 12.22 -16.66
CA LEU A 122 24.28 12.82 -17.91
C LEU A 122 24.79 14.25 -18.07
N ASP A 123 25.33 14.58 -19.24
CA ASP A 123 25.66 15.98 -19.55
C ASP A 123 24.39 16.83 -19.72
N ASN A 124 24.54 18.16 -19.80
CA ASN A 124 23.38 19.07 -19.88
C ASN A 124 22.56 18.87 -21.18
N ILE A 125 23.20 18.45 -22.28
CA ILE A 125 22.55 18.26 -23.56
C ILE A 125 21.73 16.97 -23.54
N GLN A 126 22.31 15.88 -23.06
CA GLN A 126 21.65 14.59 -22.86
C GLN A 126 20.49 14.71 -21.88
N LEU A 127 20.69 15.46 -20.79
CA LEU A 127 19.65 15.72 -19.81
C LEU A 127 18.46 16.49 -20.42
N SER A 128 18.73 17.46 -21.30
CA SER A 128 17.66 18.21 -22.01
C SER A 128 16.87 17.34 -23.01
N ARG A 129 17.47 16.24 -23.49
CA ARG A 129 16.85 15.26 -24.40
C ARG A 129 16.29 14.06 -23.68
N PHE A 130 16.26 14.07 -22.34
CA PHE A 130 15.79 12.95 -21.56
C PHE A 130 14.30 12.70 -21.84
N PRO A 131 13.88 11.45 -22.13
CA PRO A 131 12.51 11.13 -22.53
C PRO A 131 11.56 11.13 -21.33
N LEU A 132 11.13 12.31 -20.89
CA LEU A 132 10.32 12.48 -19.67
C LEU A 132 8.95 11.82 -19.76
N GLU A 133 8.31 11.85 -20.93
CA GLU A 133 7.00 11.24 -21.13
C GLU A 133 7.05 9.73 -20.86
N ASP A 134 7.93 9.01 -21.56
CA ASP A 134 8.13 7.57 -21.35
C ASP A 134 8.58 7.24 -19.92
N PHE A 135 9.43 8.09 -19.34
CA PHE A 135 9.91 7.93 -17.97
C PHE A 135 8.76 7.97 -16.96
N PHE A 136 7.92 9.01 -17.02
CA PHE A 136 6.79 9.16 -16.11
C PHE A 136 5.69 8.13 -16.39
N ASP A 137 5.48 7.75 -17.65
CA ASP A 137 4.57 6.66 -18.02
C ASP A 137 4.97 5.33 -17.38
N GLN A 138 6.26 4.97 -17.45
CA GLN A 138 6.76 3.74 -16.83
C GLN A 138 6.69 3.83 -15.31
N TYR A 139 7.02 4.99 -14.72
CA TYR A 139 6.90 5.22 -13.29
C TYR A 139 5.44 5.04 -12.82
N GLU A 140 4.49 5.67 -13.49
CA GLU A 140 3.06 5.59 -13.15
C GLU A 140 2.52 4.17 -13.30
N LYS A 141 2.88 3.46 -14.40
CA LYS A 141 2.54 2.03 -14.58
C LYS A 141 3.06 1.19 -13.42
N GLY A 142 4.29 1.46 -12.96
CA GLY A 142 4.89 0.82 -11.80
C GLY A 142 4.08 1.06 -10.51
N LEU A 143 3.71 2.31 -10.25
CA LEU A 143 2.90 2.68 -9.08
C LEU A 143 1.51 2.04 -9.12
N LYS A 144 0.82 2.07 -10.27
CA LYS A 144 -0.50 1.44 -10.46
C LYS A 144 -0.43 -0.06 -10.17
N LYS A 145 0.60 -0.73 -10.68
CA LYS A 145 0.82 -2.16 -10.42
C LYS A 145 1.06 -2.43 -8.94
N LEU A 146 1.91 -1.63 -8.29
CA LEU A 146 2.23 -1.76 -6.87
C LEU A 146 0.99 -1.59 -5.99
N ILE A 147 0.18 -0.56 -6.26
CA ILE A 147 -1.08 -0.32 -5.53
C ILE A 147 -2.04 -1.48 -5.76
N SER A 148 -2.17 -1.94 -7.00
CA SER A 148 -3.07 -3.06 -7.35
C SER A 148 -2.67 -4.34 -6.62
N SER A 149 -1.36 -4.65 -6.51
CA SER A 149 -0.92 -5.84 -5.77
C SER A 149 -1.27 -5.75 -4.28
N PHE A 150 -1.04 -4.59 -3.64
CA PHE A 150 -1.40 -4.43 -2.24
C PHE A 150 -2.92 -4.51 -2.01
N GLN A 151 -3.72 -3.94 -2.92
CA GLN A 151 -5.17 -4.06 -2.85
C GLN A 151 -5.63 -5.50 -3.01
N GLN A 152 -5.06 -6.24 -3.98
CA GLN A 152 -5.37 -7.65 -4.17
C GLN A 152 -5.02 -8.49 -2.93
N ASP A 153 -3.83 -8.30 -2.37
CA ASP A 153 -3.38 -9.00 -1.16
C ASP A 153 -4.28 -8.67 0.04
N ALA A 154 -4.62 -7.40 0.22
CA ALA A 154 -5.53 -6.96 1.27
C ALA A 154 -6.93 -7.58 1.10
N GLN A 155 -7.48 -7.58 -0.11
CA GLN A 155 -8.77 -8.21 -0.40
C GLN A 155 -8.74 -9.71 -0.13
N GLN A 156 -7.69 -10.41 -0.58
CA GLN A 156 -7.52 -11.84 -0.31
C GLN A 156 -7.45 -12.13 1.20
N SER A 157 -6.72 -11.32 1.96
CA SER A 157 -6.64 -11.45 3.41
C SER A 157 -8.00 -11.22 4.10
N SER A 158 -8.76 -10.23 3.62
CA SER A 158 -10.10 -9.91 4.12
C SER A 158 -11.08 -11.03 3.83
N HIS A 159 -11.09 -11.58 2.61
CA HIS A 159 -11.91 -12.73 2.25
C HIS A 159 -11.59 -13.96 3.08
N ARG A 160 -10.30 -14.25 3.31
CA ARG A 160 -9.89 -15.37 4.16
C ARG A 160 -10.37 -15.18 5.60
N LEU A 161 -10.23 -13.98 6.16
CA LEU A 161 -10.69 -13.68 7.52
C LEU A 161 -12.21 -13.84 7.64
N SER A 162 -12.97 -13.28 6.71
CA SER A 162 -14.44 -13.43 6.66
C SER A 162 -14.83 -14.91 6.59
N PHE A 163 -14.20 -15.68 5.70
CA PHE A 163 -14.44 -17.12 5.59
C PHE A 163 -14.15 -17.88 6.88
N VAL A 164 -13.01 -17.61 7.53
CA VAL A 164 -12.66 -18.25 8.81
C VAL A 164 -13.66 -17.89 9.90
N ARG A 165 -14.06 -16.62 10.00
CA ARG A 165 -15.08 -16.19 10.98
C ARG A 165 -16.41 -16.91 10.78
N LYS A 166 -16.87 -17.06 9.54
CA LYS A 166 -18.08 -17.85 9.22
C LYS A 166 -17.93 -19.32 9.61
N MET A 167 -16.77 -19.92 9.35
CA MET A 167 -16.50 -21.30 9.79
C MET A 167 -16.57 -21.42 11.31
N VAL A 168 -15.97 -20.47 12.04
CA VAL A 168 -16.01 -20.44 13.51
C VAL A 168 -17.44 -20.24 14.02
N ALA A 169 -18.22 -19.32 13.43
CA ALA A 169 -19.62 -19.09 13.79
C ALA A 169 -20.46 -20.37 13.63
N LYS A 170 -20.31 -21.07 12.49
CA LYS A 170 -20.97 -22.37 12.24
C LYS A 170 -20.55 -23.42 13.27
N LEU A 171 -19.25 -23.51 13.59
CA LEU A 171 -18.74 -24.46 14.58
C LEU A 171 -19.30 -24.16 15.97
N LEU A 172 -19.25 -22.91 16.43
CA LEU A 172 -19.79 -22.49 17.73
C LEU A 172 -21.28 -22.83 17.82
N LYS A 173 -22.07 -22.47 16.79
CA LYS A 173 -23.51 -22.78 16.73
C LYS A 173 -23.80 -24.28 16.73
N THR A 174 -22.95 -25.08 16.09
CA THR A 174 -23.08 -26.56 16.05
C THR A 174 -22.75 -27.19 17.40
N ILE A 175 -21.75 -26.66 18.12
CA ILE A 175 -21.34 -27.19 19.43
C ILE A 175 -22.37 -26.84 20.50
N ASN A 176 -22.94 -25.64 20.44
CA ASN A 176 -23.96 -25.20 21.37
C ASN A 176 -25.01 -24.33 20.66
N GLU A 177 -26.20 -24.88 20.50
CA GLU A 177 -27.32 -24.20 19.83
C GLU A 177 -27.78 -22.94 20.58
N ASP A 178 -27.48 -22.81 21.88
CA ASP A 178 -27.85 -21.65 22.69
C ASP A 178 -27.07 -20.38 22.31
N PHE A 179 -25.99 -20.48 21.53
CA PHE A 179 -25.30 -19.28 21.06
C PHE A 179 -26.19 -18.50 20.08
N GLU A 180 -26.54 -17.28 20.44
CA GLU A 180 -27.22 -16.31 19.58
C GLU A 180 -26.23 -15.67 18.58
N ILE A 181 -25.63 -16.49 17.72
CA ILE A 181 -24.76 -16.04 16.63
C ILE A 181 -25.30 -16.52 15.29
N ASP A 182 -25.33 -15.62 14.30
CA ASP A 182 -25.66 -15.97 12.92
C ASP A 182 -24.53 -16.83 12.34
N PRO A 183 -24.81 -18.04 11.79
CA PRO A 183 -23.79 -18.88 11.14
C PRO A 183 -23.09 -18.22 9.94
N GLU A 184 -23.65 -17.15 9.37
CA GLU A 184 -23.02 -16.37 8.32
C GLU A 184 -22.35 -15.08 8.81
N CYS A 185 -22.29 -14.85 10.14
CA CYS A 185 -21.58 -13.72 10.72
C CYS A 185 -20.08 -13.79 10.40
N ASP A 186 -19.55 -12.69 9.87
CA ASP A 186 -18.12 -12.50 9.55
C ASP A 186 -17.52 -11.25 10.23
N SER A 187 -18.23 -10.73 11.21
CA SER A 187 -17.84 -9.55 11.99
C SER A 187 -16.96 -9.92 13.20
N GLU A 188 -16.48 -8.89 13.90
CA GLU A 188 -15.71 -9.03 15.14
C GLU A 188 -16.52 -9.65 16.29
N GLU A 189 -17.84 -9.75 16.16
CA GLU A 189 -18.70 -10.47 17.10
C GLU A 189 -18.26 -11.93 17.30
N VAL A 190 -17.86 -12.60 16.21
CA VAL A 190 -17.32 -13.97 16.26
C VAL A 190 -16.06 -14.02 17.11
N ASP A 191 -15.18 -13.02 16.96
CA ASP A 191 -13.90 -12.95 17.68
C ASP A 191 -14.13 -12.71 19.18
N ASN A 192 -15.05 -11.80 19.52
CA ASN A 192 -15.44 -11.51 20.91
C ASN A 192 -16.04 -12.74 21.60
N LEU A 193 -16.93 -13.47 20.91
CA LEU A 193 -17.54 -14.67 21.46
C LEU A 193 -16.49 -15.77 21.67
N LEU A 194 -15.59 -15.95 20.70
CA LEU A 194 -14.49 -16.90 20.81
C LEU A 194 -13.56 -16.57 21.99
N GLU A 195 -13.28 -15.29 22.21
CA GLU A 195 -12.48 -14.83 23.35
C GLU A 195 -13.16 -15.18 24.69
N LEU A 196 -14.47 -14.96 24.82
CA LEU A 196 -15.23 -15.34 26.01
C LEU A 196 -15.21 -16.86 26.25
N CYS A 197 -15.37 -17.66 25.20
CA CYS A 197 -15.28 -19.11 25.29
C CYS A 197 -13.90 -19.57 25.79
N LEU A 198 -12.82 -18.96 25.29
CA LEU A 198 -11.46 -19.24 25.72
C LEU A 198 -11.23 -18.85 27.19
N GLN A 199 -11.70 -17.67 27.61
CA GLN A 199 -11.59 -17.23 29.00
C GLN A 199 -12.30 -18.19 29.96
N GLN A 200 -13.52 -18.63 29.60
CA GLN A 200 -14.28 -19.58 30.41
C GLN A 200 -13.60 -20.95 30.50
N ALA A 201 -13.08 -21.47 29.38
CA ALA A 201 -12.35 -22.73 29.35
C ALA A 201 -11.09 -22.69 30.25
N LEU A 202 -10.33 -21.59 30.19
CA LEU A 202 -9.15 -21.40 31.03
C LEU A 202 -9.49 -21.27 32.52
N ALA A 203 -10.57 -20.56 32.86
CA ALA A 203 -11.04 -20.46 34.23
C ALA A 203 -11.41 -21.84 34.81
N HIS A 204 -12.10 -22.66 34.02
CA HIS A 204 -12.51 -24.01 34.42
C HIS A 204 -11.30 -24.95 34.61
N ALA A 205 -10.29 -24.86 33.74
CA ALA A 205 -9.05 -25.63 33.87
C ALA A 205 -8.27 -25.23 35.13
N ARG A 206 -8.19 -23.93 35.47
CA ARG A 206 -7.53 -23.46 36.69
C ARG A 206 -8.24 -23.92 37.96
N SER A 207 -9.57 -23.92 37.99
CA SER A 207 -10.31 -24.45 39.14
C SER A 207 -10.15 -25.97 39.30
N SER A 208 -10.00 -26.71 38.19
CA SER A 208 -9.79 -28.15 38.23
C SER A 208 -8.41 -28.54 38.75
N ASN A 209 -7.37 -27.75 38.48
CA ASN A 209 -5.99 -28.01 38.96
C ASN A 209 -5.77 -27.63 40.43
N ASN A 210 -6.58 -26.73 40.99
CA ASN A 210 -6.49 -26.34 42.41
C ASN A 210 -7.32 -27.23 43.35
N ALA A 211 -8.11 -28.16 42.79
CA ALA A 211 -8.96 -29.08 43.55
C ALA A 211 -8.40 -30.52 43.63
N ALA A 212 -7.17 -30.73 43.14
CA ALA A 212 -6.40 -31.97 43.25
C ALA A 212 -5.15 -31.74 44.11
#